data_AF-A0A961WC47-F1
#
_entry.id   AF-A0A961WC47-F1
#
_cell.length_a   1.000
_cell.length_b   1.000
_cell.length_c   1.000
_cell.angle_alpha   90.00
_cell.angle_beta   90.00
_cell.angle_gamma   90.00
#
_symmetry.space_group_name_H-M   'P 1'
#
loop_
_entity.id
_entity.type
_entity.pdbx_description
1 polymer ?
#
loop_
_entity_poly.entity_id
_entity_poly.type
_entity_poly.pdbx_seq_one_letter_code
_entity_poly.pdbx_strand_id
1 'polypeptide(L)'
;MADTILNGAMPPGTTADETLPRRTFYDCGGGRKTFFSLAFILLLPFFISTPVMIYQRVAKGVWLDTWGLIVIAVVFAVLMLLILFELMFSLRAYVDIGTDAVSFTLPVRGGGVVPLFFYSARRIPYDEITAVETRREVFKSMVAPMMMRTVRLNLRTGERLLLGYTNEADDDPKFPFPQIGRQIADRAGVPFVDRGNVLTELHKRMFGVADATRESEESEIAQLNRQHNRFLVTLIAALGVLLAAGIANDIWQENIDAGEQARTEVQQRGPAKRR
;
A
#
# COMPACT_ATOMS: atom_id res chain seq x y z
N MET A 1 75.58 1.99 -33.98
CA MET A 1 75.90 2.04 -32.54
C MET A 1 74.59 2.42 -31.86
N ALA A 2 73.84 1.42 -31.41
CA ALA A 2 73.82 0.94 -30.01
C ALA A 2 72.91 1.88 -29.17
N ASP A 3 71.68 1.49 -28.82
CA ASP A 3 71.26 0.50 -27.79
C ASP A 3 71.16 1.08 -26.37
N THR A 4 70.04 0.75 -25.71
CA THR A 4 69.88 0.44 -24.26
C THR A 4 69.39 1.53 -23.27
N ILE A 5 68.07 1.50 -23.02
CA ILE A 5 67.34 1.18 -21.77
C ILE A 5 67.83 1.72 -20.41
N LEU A 6 66.93 2.42 -19.68
CA LEU A 6 66.55 2.16 -18.27
C LEU A 6 65.29 2.98 -17.91
N ASN A 7 64.09 2.41 -18.00
CA ASN A 7 63.36 1.77 -16.88
C ASN A 7 63.36 2.59 -15.58
N GLY A 8 62.34 3.44 -15.45
CA GLY A 8 61.81 3.91 -14.17
C GLY A 8 60.33 3.55 -14.09
N ALA A 9 60.04 2.30 -13.75
CA ALA A 9 58.70 1.81 -13.47
C ALA A 9 58.10 2.62 -12.32
N MET A 10 57.01 3.33 -12.58
CA MET A 10 56.14 3.85 -11.54
C MET A 10 55.37 2.64 -10.98
N PRO A 11 55.37 2.43 -9.65
CA PRO A 11 54.66 1.31 -9.06
C PRO A 11 53.18 1.39 -9.44
N PRO A 12 52.51 0.24 -9.71
CA PRO A 12 51.08 0.22 -9.95
C PRO A 12 50.40 0.68 -8.66
N GLY A 13 50.03 1.96 -8.64
CA GLY A 13 49.15 2.53 -7.65
C GLY A 13 47.78 1.88 -7.82
N THR A 14 47.64 0.70 -7.25
CA THR A 14 46.44 0.15 -6.61
C THR A 14 45.20 1.01 -6.85
N THR A 15 44.50 0.75 -7.95
CA THR A 15 43.06 0.99 -8.06
C THR A 15 42.34 0.01 -7.14
N ALA A 16 42.56 0.13 -5.83
CA ALA A 16 41.71 -0.50 -4.84
C ALA A 16 40.46 0.37 -4.68
N ASP A 17 39.52 0.27 -5.61
CA ASP A 17 38.10 0.53 -5.30
C ASP A 17 37.14 -0.20 -6.27
N GLU A 18 37.49 -1.41 -6.72
CA GLU A 18 36.68 -2.18 -7.68
C GLU A 18 36.13 -3.50 -7.13
N THR A 19 36.20 -3.74 -5.81
CA THR A 19 35.79 -5.04 -5.23
C THR A 19 34.76 -4.98 -4.11
N LEU A 20 34.25 -3.80 -3.72
CA LEU A 20 33.15 -3.73 -2.75
C LEU A 20 31.82 -3.44 -3.48
N PRO A 21 30.79 -4.31 -3.35
CA PRO A 21 29.52 -4.12 -4.01
C PRO A 21 28.88 -2.80 -3.59
N ARG A 22 28.63 -1.92 -4.57
CA ARG A 22 28.09 -0.56 -4.40
C ARG A 22 26.88 -0.55 -3.48
N ARG A 23 26.91 0.21 -2.38
CA ARG A 23 25.79 0.39 -1.45
C ARG A 23 24.50 0.76 -2.19
N THR A 24 23.39 0.09 -1.87
CA THR A 24 22.09 0.32 -2.51
C THR A 24 21.09 0.77 -1.45
N PHE A 25 20.37 1.86 -1.72
CA PHE A 25 19.40 2.44 -0.79
C PHE A 25 18.01 2.51 -1.43
N TYR A 26 17.02 2.01 -0.72
CA TYR A 26 15.61 2.00 -1.12
C TYR A 26 14.81 2.84 -0.12
N ASP A 27 14.14 3.88 -0.62
CA ASP A 27 13.29 4.77 0.14
C ASP A 27 12.11 5.25 -0.72
N CYS A 28 11.03 5.65 -0.06
CA CYS A 28 9.93 6.31 -0.70
C CYS A 28 10.37 7.66 -1.29
N GLY A 29 10.43 7.74 -2.63
CA GLY A 29 10.72 8.99 -3.33
C GLY A 29 9.78 10.14 -2.92
N GLY A 30 10.32 11.37 -2.90
CA GLY A 30 9.69 12.56 -2.32
C GLY A 30 8.26 12.83 -2.79
N GLY A 31 7.94 12.59 -4.06
CA GLY A 31 6.59 12.82 -4.59
C GLY A 31 5.48 12.04 -3.86
N ARG A 32 5.73 10.79 -3.44
CA ARG A 32 4.75 9.98 -2.68
C ARG A 32 4.55 10.54 -1.28
N LYS A 33 5.65 10.95 -0.62
CA LYS A 33 5.63 11.62 0.70
C LYS A 33 4.81 12.91 0.61
N THR A 34 5.12 13.79 -0.34
CA THR A 34 4.41 15.05 -0.55
C THR A 34 2.93 14.86 -0.87
N PHE A 35 2.60 13.93 -1.78
CA PHE A 35 1.22 13.64 -2.15
C PHE A 35 0.38 13.21 -0.96
N PHE A 36 0.83 12.21 -0.20
CA PHE A 36 0.08 11.72 0.96
C PHE A 36 0.06 12.73 2.10
N SER A 37 1.12 13.51 2.32
CA SER A 37 1.10 14.60 3.29
C SER A 37 0.08 15.67 2.94
N LEU A 38 0.04 16.10 1.67
CA LEU A 38 -0.89 17.12 1.21
C LEU A 38 -2.34 16.63 1.24
N ALA A 39 -2.59 15.40 0.75
CA ALA A 39 -3.91 14.77 0.83
C ALA A 39 -4.39 14.66 2.29
N PHE A 40 -3.52 14.23 3.21
CA PHE A 40 -3.86 14.11 4.62
C PHE A 40 -4.20 15.48 5.24
N ILE A 41 -3.37 16.50 5.03
CA ILE A 41 -3.61 17.85 5.56
C ILE A 41 -4.90 18.45 4.99
N LEU A 42 -5.17 18.25 3.69
CA LEU A 42 -6.36 18.74 3.03
C LEU A 42 -7.64 18.10 3.58
N LEU A 43 -7.61 16.79 3.86
CA LEU A 43 -8.78 16.03 4.30
C LEU A 43 -9.00 16.06 5.82
N LEU A 44 -7.95 16.34 6.61
CA LEU A 44 -8.02 16.40 8.07
C LEU A 44 -9.13 17.32 8.63
N PRO A 45 -9.34 18.57 8.15
CA PRO A 45 -10.42 19.41 8.68
C PRO A 45 -11.80 18.80 8.48
N PHE A 46 -12.04 18.16 7.33
CA PHE A 46 -13.30 17.46 7.05
C PHE A 46 -13.48 16.25 7.97
N PHE A 47 -12.39 15.53 8.26
CA PHE A 47 -12.44 14.38 9.16
C PHE A 47 -12.79 14.79 10.58
N ILE A 48 -12.23 15.90 11.07
CA ILE A 48 -12.54 16.45 12.39
C ILE A 48 -13.97 17.01 12.45
N SER A 49 -14.46 17.64 11.37
CA SER A 49 -15.81 18.24 11.35
C SER A 49 -16.93 17.20 11.26
N THR A 50 -16.68 16.04 10.66
CA THR A 50 -17.68 14.97 10.46
C THR A 50 -18.38 14.53 11.75
N PRO A 51 -17.68 14.15 12.85
CA PRO A 51 -18.36 13.75 14.09
C PRO A 51 -19.18 14.88 14.71
N VAL A 52 -18.73 16.13 14.59
CA VAL A 52 -19.47 17.31 15.08
C VAL A 52 -20.78 17.46 14.31
N MET A 53 -20.74 17.32 12.98
CA MET A 53 -21.93 17.42 12.14
C MET A 53 -22.94 16.31 12.41
N ILE A 54 -22.48 15.08 12.61
CA ILE A 54 -23.33 13.94 13.01
C ILE A 54 -23.99 14.24 14.36
N TYR A 55 -23.21 14.67 15.36
CA TYR A 55 -23.74 15.00 16.68
C TYR A 55 -24.83 16.08 16.62
N GLN A 56 -24.60 17.16 15.87
CA GLN A 56 -25.59 18.23 15.70
C GLN A 56 -26.88 17.75 15.03
N ARG A 57 -26.80 16.85 14.04
CA ARG A 57 -28.00 16.30 13.37
C ARG A 57 -28.78 15.36 14.27
N VAL A 58 -28.09 14.49 15.02
CA VAL A 58 -28.71 13.61 16.01
C VAL A 58 -29.42 14.44 17.09
N ALA A 59 -28.77 15.48 17.61
CA ALA A 59 -29.35 16.37 18.62
C ALA A 59 -30.59 17.12 18.13
N LYS A 60 -30.68 17.41 16.82
CA LYS A 60 -31.85 18.05 16.18
C LYS A 60 -32.97 17.08 15.78
N GLY A 61 -32.79 15.77 15.98
CA GLY A 61 -33.80 14.76 15.69
C GLY A 61 -34.01 14.43 14.20
N VAL A 62 -33.07 14.78 13.32
CA VAL A 62 -33.18 14.54 11.87
C VAL A 62 -32.60 13.16 11.52
N TRP A 63 -33.34 12.08 11.76
CA TRP A 63 -32.81 10.71 11.69
C TRP A 63 -32.64 10.14 10.28
N LEU A 64 -33.55 10.49 9.36
CA LEU A 64 -33.59 9.90 8.00
C LEU A 64 -32.31 10.22 7.20
N ASP A 65 -31.89 11.49 7.19
CA ASP A 65 -30.64 11.90 6.54
C ASP A 65 -29.38 11.46 7.30
N THR A 66 -29.49 11.26 8.62
CA THR A 66 -28.33 10.96 9.47
C THR A 66 -27.73 9.60 9.14
N TRP A 67 -28.54 8.63 8.72
CA TRP A 67 -28.05 7.31 8.29
C TRP A 67 -27.13 7.40 7.08
N GLY A 68 -27.50 8.18 6.07
CA GLY A 68 -26.65 8.42 4.90
C GLY A 68 -25.33 9.08 5.29
N LEU A 69 -25.40 10.07 6.18
CA LEU A 69 -24.20 10.74 6.69
C LEU A 69 -23.27 9.79 7.48
N ILE A 70 -23.83 8.91 8.31
CA ILE A 70 -23.04 7.92 9.07
C ILE A 70 -22.31 6.97 8.12
N VAL A 71 -22.97 6.47 7.08
CA VAL A 71 -22.33 5.56 6.11
C VAL A 71 -21.18 6.27 5.39
N ILE A 72 -21.39 7.49 4.92
CA ILE A 72 -20.34 8.30 4.28
C ILE A 72 -19.20 8.57 5.25
N ALA A 73 -19.50 8.90 6.51
CA ALA A 73 -18.50 9.14 7.55
C ALA A 73 -17.64 7.90 7.82
N VAL A 74 -18.24 6.70 7.84
CA VAL A 74 -17.49 5.45 8.01
C VAL A 74 -16.57 5.20 6.81
N VAL A 75 -17.08 5.35 5.58
CA VAL A 75 -16.25 5.20 4.36
C VAL A 75 -15.10 6.21 4.36
N PHE A 76 -15.38 7.46 4.73
CA PHE A 76 -14.38 8.51 4.80
C PHE A 76 -13.35 8.25 5.89
N ALA A 77 -13.75 7.72 7.05
CA ALA A 77 -12.84 7.33 8.11
C ALA A 77 -11.89 6.19 7.68
N VAL A 78 -12.41 5.19 6.96
CA VAL A 78 -11.59 4.12 6.38
C VAL A 78 -10.58 4.70 5.38
N LEU A 79 -11.01 5.61 4.51
CA LEU A 79 -10.13 6.28 3.54
C LEU A 79 -9.03 7.09 4.24
N MET A 80 -9.38 7.87 5.28
CA MET A 80 -8.41 8.62 6.09
C MET A 80 -7.39 7.70 6.76
N LEU A 81 -7.84 6.55 7.29
CA LEU A 81 -6.96 5.56 7.90
C LEU A 81 -5.98 4.95 6.88
N LEU A 82 -6.46 4.63 5.67
CA LEU A 82 -5.62 4.14 4.58
C LEU A 82 -4.56 5.17 4.17
N ILE A 83 -4.94 6.44 4.01
CA ILE A 83 -4.00 7.54 3.72
C ILE A 83 -2.97 7.67 4.84
N LEU A 84 -3.40 7.60 6.10
CA LEU A 84 -2.49 7.67 7.24
C LEU A 84 -1.47 6.52 7.25
N PHE A 85 -1.91 5.29 6.96
CA PHE A 85 -1.00 4.15 6.84
C PHE A 85 0.02 4.32 5.71
N GLU A 86 -0.44 4.77 4.55
CA GLU A 86 0.42 5.05 3.40
C GLU A 86 1.42 6.18 3.66
N LEU A 87 0.98 7.23 4.36
CA LEU A 87 1.84 8.33 4.78
C LEU A 87 2.91 7.84 5.77
N MET A 88 2.52 7.09 6.80
CA MET A 88 3.47 6.56 7.77
C MET A 88 4.48 5.60 7.13
N PHE A 89 4.01 4.73 6.25
CA PHE A 89 4.89 3.86 5.47
C PHE A 89 5.85 4.68 4.62
N SER A 90 5.34 5.70 3.92
CA SER A 90 6.17 6.56 3.09
C SER A 90 7.21 7.35 3.87
N LEU A 91 6.94 7.72 5.12
CA LEU A 91 7.88 8.49 5.95
C LEU A 91 8.92 7.63 6.67
N ARG A 92 8.57 6.39 7.05
CA ARG A 92 9.41 5.55 7.92
C ARG A 92 10.07 4.38 7.21
N ALA A 93 9.51 3.89 6.12
CA ALA A 93 10.04 2.70 5.46
C ALA A 93 11.32 3.04 4.69
N TYR A 94 12.39 2.30 4.98
CA TYR A 94 13.60 2.31 4.16
C TYR A 94 14.35 0.99 4.28
N VAL A 95 15.14 0.66 3.25
CA VAL A 95 16.06 -0.47 3.24
C VAL A 95 17.41 0.01 2.70
N ASP A 96 18.45 -0.18 3.48
CA ASP A 96 19.83 0.16 3.17
C ASP A 96 20.68 -1.11 3.12
N ILE A 97 21.14 -1.45 1.92
CA ILE A 97 22.00 -2.59 1.66
C ILE A 97 23.44 -2.07 1.70
N GLY A 98 24.07 -2.16 2.87
CA GLY A 98 25.46 -1.77 3.13
C GLY A 98 26.46 -2.82 2.68
N THR A 99 27.75 -2.57 2.96
CA THR A 99 28.87 -3.47 2.66
C THR A 99 28.90 -4.70 3.55
N ASP A 100 28.63 -4.54 4.85
CA ASP A 100 28.79 -5.61 5.84
C ASP A 100 27.47 -6.03 6.51
N ALA A 101 26.43 -5.21 6.37
CA ALA A 101 25.13 -5.43 6.99
C ALA A 101 24.01 -4.82 6.15
N VAL A 102 22.82 -5.41 6.28
CA VAL A 102 21.58 -4.80 5.81
C VAL A 102 20.89 -4.08 6.97
N SER A 103 20.50 -2.83 6.75
CA SER A 103 19.73 -2.05 7.72
C SER A 103 18.37 -1.72 7.13
N PHE A 104 17.30 -1.90 7.88
CA PHE A 104 15.96 -1.57 7.39
C PHE A 104 15.08 -1.11 8.53
N THR A 105 14.11 -0.27 8.18
CA THR A 105 12.98 0.06 9.05
C THR A 105 11.72 -0.31 8.31
N LEU A 106 11.03 -1.33 8.82
CA LEU A 106 9.85 -1.91 8.18
C LEU A 106 8.74 -2.11 9.22
N PRO A 107 7.47 -2.11 8.80
CA PRO A 107 6.37 -2.35 9.73
C PRO A 107 6.51 -3.74 10.36
N VAL A 108 6.30 -3.83 11.68
CA VAL A 108 6.33 -5.09 12.42
C VAL A 108 5.19 -5.96 11.93
N ARG A 109 5.50 -7.00 11.18
CA ARG A 109 4.51 -7.93 10.61
C ARG A 109 4.84 -9.34 11.05
N GLY A 110 4.11 -9.83 12.05
CA GLY A 110 4.29 -11.16 12.61
C GLY A 110 3.13 -11.54 13.53
N GLY A 111 2.13 -12.25 12.97
CA GLY A 111 1.15 -13.00 13.77
C GLY A 111 -0.17 -12.31 14.12
N GLY A 112 -0.78 -11.51 13.25
CA GLY A 112 -2.16 -11.03 13.47
C GLY A 112 -2.48 -9.69 12.80
N VAL A 113 -3.57 -9.05 13.25
CA VAL A 113 -4.00 -7.68 12.88
C VAL A 113 -3.09 -6.63 13.54
N VAL A 114 -1.77 -6.80 13.43
CA VAL A 114 -0.83 -5.85 14.02
C VAL A 114 -1.02 -4.52 13.27
N PRO A 115 -1.37 -3.43 13.98
CA PRO A 115 -1.56 -2.15 13.32
C PRO A 115 -0.28 -1.73 12.61
N LEU A 116 -0.40 -1.20 11.39
CA LEU A 116 0.70 -0.67 10.56
C LEU A 116 1.45 0.53 11.19
N PHE A 117 1.17 0.83 12.46
CA PHE A 117 1.78 1.88 13.26
C PHE A 117 3.17 1.50 13.81
N PHE A 118 3.41 0.21 14.06
CA PHE A 118 4.66 -0.24 14.66
C PHE A 118 5.71 -0.55 13.60
N TYR A 119 6.89 0.06 13.72
CA TYR A 119 8.04 -0.18 12.85
C TYR A 119 9.17 -0.76 13.68
N SER A 120 9.86 -1.76 13.14
CA SER A 120 11.11 -2.26 13.71
C SER A 120 12.25 -1.81 12.82
N ALA A 121 13.15 -1.03 13.41
CA ALA A 121 14.44 -0.73 12.84
C ALA A 121 15.41 -1.82 13.28
N ARG A 122 16.04 -2.50 12.32
CA ARG A 122 17.07 -3.50 12.60
C ARG A 122 18.24 -3.34 11.66
N ARG A 123 19.41 -3.68 12.17
CA ARG A 123 20.64 -3.86 11.40
C ARG A 123 21.08 -5.31 11.57
N ILE A 124 21.17 -6.03 10.47
CA ILE A 124 21.50 -7.45 10.45
C ILE A 124 22.81 -7.62 9.69
N PRO A 125 23.90 -8.01 10.37
CA PRO A 125 25.14 -8.43 9.74
C PRO A 125 24.93 -9.58 8.74
N TYR A 126 25.65 -9.59 7.63
CA TYR A 126 25.45 -10.62 6.60
C TYR A 126 25.83 -12.03 7.07
N ASP A 127 26.78 -12.15 7.99
CA ASP A 127 27.18 -13.41 8.60
C ASP A 127 26.09 -14.03 9.47
N GLU A 128 25.13 -13.24 9.97
CA GLU A 128 23.98 -13.74 10.72
C GLU A 128 22.87 -14.31 9.82
N ILE A 129 22.91 -14.04 8.51
CA ILE A 129 21.92 -14.53 7.56
C ILE A 129 22.31 -15.93 7.13
N THR A 130 21.36 -16.87 7.17
CA THR A 130 21.57 -18.27 6.75
C THR A 130 20.98 -18.53 5.38
N ALA A 131 19.82 -17.95 5.09
CA ALA A 131 19.14 -18.07 3.80
C ALA A 131 18.17 -16.92 3.61
N VAL A 132 17.89 -16.59 2.35
CA VAL A 132 16.79 -15.71 1.98
C VAL A 132 15.72 -16.55 1.31
N GLU A 133 14.49 -16.49 1.80
CA GLU A 133 13.37 -17.24 1.27
C GLU A 133 12.40 -16.31 0.55
N THR A 134 11.94 -16.74 -0.62
CA THR A 134 10.75 -16.19 -1.26
C THR A 134 9.62 -17.22 -1.20
N ARG A 135 8.39 -16.75 -1.05
CA ARG A 135 7.21 -17.61 -1.05
C ARG A 135 6.03 -16.87 -1.65
N ARG A 136 5.24 -17.54 -2.50
CA ARG A 136 3.99 -16.96 -3.00
C ARG A 136 2.88 -17.33 -2.03
N GLU A 137 2.33 -16.34 -1.35
CA GLU A 137 1.22 -16.48 -0.42
C GLU A 137 -0.07 -16.03 -1.13
N VAL A 138 -1.01 -16.96 -1.24
CA VAL A 138 -2.35 -16.65 -1.72
C VAL A 138 -3.15 -16.13 -0.54
N PHE A 139 -3.51 -14.85 -0.54
CA PHE A 139 -4.37 -14.26 0.47
C PHE A 139 -5.82 -14.38 0.05
N LYS A 140 -6.55 -15.37 0.61
CA LYS A 140 -8.01 -15.39 0.53
C LYS A 140 -8.60 -14.38 1.53
N SER A 141 -8.89 -13.17 1.06
CA SER A 141 -9.74 -12.22 1.78
C SER A 141 -11.22 -12.46 1.44
N MET A 142 -12.12 -12.04 2.34
CA MET A 142 -13.57 -12.11 2.18
C MET A 142 -14.09 -11.28 0.99
N VAL A 143 -13.30 -10.30 0.51
CA VAL A 143 -13.69 -9.34 -0.52
C VAL A 143 -13.09 -9.68 -1.88
N ALA A 144 -11.80 -10.01 -1.94
CA ALA A 144 -11.17 -10.54 -3.15
C ALA A 144 -9.88 -11.27 -2.81
N PRO A 145 -9.62 -12.44 -3.40
CA PRO A 145 -8.36 -13.12 -3.20
C PRO A 145 -7.22 -12.43 -3.98
N MET A 146 -6.02 -12.37 -3.40
CA MET A 146 -4.84 -11.75 -4.02
C MET A 146 -3.60 -12.62 -3.86
N MET A 147 -2.76 -12.66 -4.90
CA MET A 147 -1.45 -13.30 -4.85
C MET A 147 -0.40 -12.30 -4.37
N MET A 148 0.30 -12.65 -3.29
CA MET A 148 1.41 -11.84 -2.79
C MET A 148 2.68 -12.66 -2.75
N ARG A 149 3.80 -12.09 -3.20
CA ARG A 149 5.12 -12.65 -2.99
C ARG A 149 5.69 -12.10 -1.69
N THR A 150 6.12 -13.00 -0.82
CA THR A 150 6.79 -12.67 0.44
C THR A 150 8.26 -12.94 0.34
N VAL A 151 9.06 -12.07 0.97
CA VAL A 151 10.49 -12.30 1.12
C VAL A 151 10.83 -12.29 2.61
N ARG A 152 11.54 -13.33 3.05
CA ARG A 152 11.93 -13.54 4.45
C ARG A 152 13.42 -13.77 4.56
N LEU A 153 14.03 -13.23 5.62
CA LEU A 153 15.39 -13.51 6.03
C LEU A 153 15.36 -14.58 7.12
N ASN A 154 16.11 -15.66 6.93
CA ASN A 154 16.34 -16.66 7.97
C ASN A 154 17.67 -16.36 8.66
N LEU A 155 17.61 -16.08 9.95
CA LEU A 155 18.80 -15.79 10.74
C LEU A 155 19.38 -17.06 11.36
N ARG A 156 20.67 -17.05 11.68
CA ARG A 156 21.36 -18.15 12.38
C ARG A 156 20.76 -18.44 13.76
N THR A 157 20.14 -17.44 14.38
CA THR A 157 19.40 -17.56 15.64
C THR A 157 18.13 -18.41 15.51
N GLY A 158 17.72 -18.77 14.29
CA GLY A 158 16.46 -19.44 13.99
C GLY A 158 15.28 -18.48 13.80
N GLU A 159 15.48 -17.18 14.02
CA GLU A 159 14.46 -16.16 13.76
C GLU A 159 14.19 -16.02 12.25
N ARG A 160 12.91 -15.92 11.86
CA ARG A 160 12.49 -15.63 10.49
C ARG A 160 11.92 -14.23 10.42
N LEU A 161 12.61 -13.34 9.73
CA LEU A 161 12.23 -11.94 9.62
C LEU A 161 11.60 -11.66 8.25
N LEU A 162 10.36 -11.15 8.25
CA LEU A 162 9.66 -10.76 7.04
C LEU A 162 10.13 -9.37 6.56
N LEU A 163 10.61 -9.29 5.32
CA LEU A 163 10.97 -8.01 4.67
C LEU A 163 9.73 -7.31 4.12
N GLY A 164 8.80 -8.05 3.53
CA GLY A 164 7.60 -7.43 2.97
C GLY A 164 6.79 -8.36 2.09
N TYR A 165 5.72 -7.77 1.56
CA TYR A 165 4.83 -8.37 0.58
C TYR A 165 4.89 -7.51 -0.67
N THR A 166 5.11 -8.10 -1.85
CA THR A 166 4.77 -7.47 -3.12
C THR A 166 3.59 -8.20 -3.77
N ASN A 167 2.83 -7.49 -4.60
CA ASN A 167 1.87 -8.18 -5.46
C ASN A 167 2.67 -8.95 -6.52
N GLU A 168 2.29 -10.19 -6.80
CA GLU A 168 2.98 -10.98 -7.82
C GLU A 168 2.87 -10.36 -9.22
N ALA A 169 1.75 -9.67 -9.50
CA ALA A 169 1.50 -9.04 -10.78
C ALA A 169 2.11 -7.64 -10.90
N ASP A 170 2.48 -7.00 -9.77
CA ASP A 170 2.98 -5.63 -9.74
C ASP A 170 3.89 -5.45 -8.52
N ASP A 171 5.21 -5.54 -8.75
CA ASP A 171 6.20 -5.26 -7.71
C ASP A 171 6.24 -3.73 -7.49
N ASP A 172 6.12 -3.26 -6.24
CA ASP A 172 6.29 -1.83 -5.93
C ASP A 172 7.69 -1.40 -6.43
N PRO A 173 7.79 -0.48 -7.40
CA PRO A 173 9.06 -0.11 -7.99
C PRO A 173 10.01 0.54 -6.98
N LYS A 174 9.48 1.05 -5.85
CA LYS A 174 10.30 1.64 -4.77
C LYS A 174 10.76 0.61 -3.75
N PHE A 175 9.95 -0.42 -3.52
CA PHE A 175 10.28 -1.55 -2.64
C PHE A 175 10.13 -2.88 -3.38
N PRO A 176 11.00 -3.17 -4.37
CA PRO A 176 10.97 -4.44 -5.06
C PRO A 176 11.57 -5.51 -4.14
N PHE A 177 10.81 -5.95 -3.13
CA PHE A 177 11.27 -6.88 -2.11
C PHE A 177 11.95 -8.14 -2.68
N PRO A 178 11.50 -8.74 -3.80
CA PRO A 178 12.22 -9.86 -4.44
C PRO A 178 13.63 -9.51 -4.89
N GLN A 179 13.83 -8.32 -5.46
CA GLN A 179 15.14 -7.85 -5.91
C GLN A 179 16.03 -7.48 -4.73
N ILE A 180 15.46 -6.82 -3.73
CA ILE A 180 16.12 -6.51 -2.45
C ILE A 180 16.61 -7.80 -1.78
N GLY A 181 15.75 -8.83 -1.72
CA GLY A 181 16.09 -10.14 -1.17
C GLY A 181 17.24 -10.83 -1.91
N ARG A 182 17.23 -10.80 -3.25
CA ARG A 182 18.34 -11.35 -4.05
C ARG A 182 19.65 -10.62 -3.78
N GLN A 183 19.64 -9.29 -3.75
CA GLN A 183 20.84 -8.50 -3.45
C GLN A 183 21.40 -8.80 -2.05
N ILE A 184 20.53 -9.02 -1.05
CA ILE A 184 20.95 -9.44 0.29
C ILE A 184 21.55 -10.85 0.24
N ALA A 185 20.93 -11.78 -0.47
CA ALA A 185 21.41 -13.15 -0.60
C ALA A 185 22.79 -13.21 -1.26
N ASP A 186 22.95 -12.49 -2.37
CA ASP A 186 24.20 -12.40 -3.12
C ASP A 186 25.32 -11.80 -2.27
N ARG A 187 25.05 -10.76 -1.48
CA ARG A 187 26.05 -10.14 -0.59
C ARG A 187 26.40 -10.99 0.61
N ALA A 188 25.43 -11.70 1.18
CA ALA A 188 25.68 -12.60 2.29
C ALA A 188 26.30 -13.94 1.84
N GLY A 189 26.35 -14.22 0.53
CA GLY A 189 26.81 -15.50 0.01
C GLY A 189 25.91 -16.67 0.41
N VAL A 190 24.61 -16.40 0.61
CA VAL A 190 23.61 -17.38 1.08
C VAL A 190 22.64 -17.74 -0.04
N PRO A 191 22.02 -18.94 0.00
CA PRO A 191 21.05 -19.31 -1.01
C PRO A 191 19.78 -18.44 -0.95
N PHE A 192 19.30 -18.05 -2.14
CA PHE A 192 17.96 -17.50 -2.35
C PHE A 192 17.00 -18.64 -2.72
N VAL A 193 16.17 -19.09 -1.78
CA VAL A 193 15.33 -20.29 -1.92
C VAL A 193 13.88 -19.90 -2.19
N ASP A 194 13.31 -20.40 -3.28
CA ASP A 194 11.87 -20.33 -3.51
C ASP A 194 11.18 -21.50 -2.80
N ARG A 195 10.31 -21.19 -1.83
CA ARG A 195 9.52 -22.15 -1.04
C ARG A 195 8.19 -22.48 -1.71
N GLY A 196 7.96 -22.03 -2.94
CA GLY A 196 6.77 -22.33 -3.72
C GLY A 196 5.52 -21.59 -3.24
N ASN A 197 4.37 -22.16 -3.58
CA ASN A 197 3.07 -21.52 -3.47
C ASN A 197 2.29 -22.07 -2.29
N VAL A 198 1.86 -21.19 -1.39
CA VAL A 198 1.05 -21.58 -0.23
C VAL A 198 -0.22 -20.76 -0.12
N LEU A 199 -1.32 -21.48 0.04
CA LEU A 199 -2.61 -20.90 0.38
C LEU A 199 -2.60 -20.45 1.84
N THR A 200 -2.85 -19.16 2.07
CA THR A 200 -2.91 -18.55 3.40
C THR A 200 -4.29 -17.94 3.60
N GLU A 201 -4.99 -18.34 4.65
CA GLU A 201 -6.32 -17.81 4.92
C GLU A 201 -6.19 -16.57 5.80
N LEU A 202 -6.28 -15.38 5.18
CA LEU A 202 -6.10 -14.08 5.85
C LEU A 202 -6.94 -13.98 7.13
N HIS A 203 -8.19 -14.48 7.11
CA HIS A 203 -9.07 -14.47 8.27
C HIS A 203 -8.54 -15.28 9.46
N LYS A 204 -8.04 -16.51 9.25
CA LYS A 204 -7.49 -17.34 10.33
C LYS A 204 -6.23 -16.73 10.92
N ARG A 205 -5.36 -16.19 10.05
CA ARG A 205 -4.16 -15.46 10.47
C ARG A 205 -4.48 -14.17 11.23
N MET A 206 -5.55 -13.46 10.86
CA MET A 206 -6.02 -12.26 11.59
C MET A 206 -6.51 -12.59 13.00
N PHE A 207 -7.15 -13.75 13.20
CA PHE A 207 -7.66 -14.18 14.51
C PHE A 207 -6.68 -15.07 15.31
N GLY A 208 -5.41 -15.17 14.89
CA GLY A 208 -4.39 -15.95 15.61
C GLY A 208 -4.61 -17.48 15.57
N VAL A 209 -5.45 -17.97 14.66
CA VAL A 209 -5.68 -19.40 14.45
C VAL A 209 -4.56 -19.94 13.56
N ALA A 210 -3.97 -21.08 13.94
CA ALA A 210 -2.93 -21.75 13.15
C ALA A 210 -3.41 -21.94 11.70
N ASP A 211 -2.68 -21.33 10.77
CA ASP A 211 -2.97 -21.39 9.35
C ASP A 211 -2.80 -22.83 8.84
N ALA A 212 -3.83 -23.40 8.22
CA ALA A 212 -3.69 -24.64 7.47
C ALA A 212 -3.03 -24.31 6.12
N THR A 213 -1.70 -24.25 6.11
CA THR A 213 -0.94 -24.00 4.88
C THR A 213 -1.10 -25.18 3.92
N ARG A 214 -1.81 -24.97 2.81
CA ARG A 214 -1.91 -25.93 1.70
C ARG A 214 -1.03 -25.48 0.55
N GLU A 215 -0.26 -26.37 -0.05
CA GLU A 215 0.37 -26.09 -1.34
C GLU A 215 -0.72 -25.84 -2.39
N SER A 216 -0.59 -24.76 -3.16
CA SER A 216 -1.59 -24.39 -4.18
C SER A 216 -1.01 -24.60 -5.58
N GLU A 217 -1.81 -25.20 -6.46
CA GLU A 217 -1.43 -25.47 -7.84
C GLU A 217 -1.48 -24.18 -8.69
N GLU A 218 -0.62 -24.10 -9.72
CA GLU A 218 -0.52 -22.95 -10.64
C GLU A 218 -1.85 -22.64 -11.36
N SER A 219 -2.68 -23.67 -11.57
CA SER A 219 -4.01 -23.56 -12.18
C SER A 219 -5.01 -22.80 -11.29
N GLU A 220 -4.97 -23.03 -9.97
CA GLU A 220 -5.79 -22.32 -8.98
C GLU A 220 -5.40 -20.84 -8.92
N ILE A 221 -4.11 -20.54 -9.02
CA ILE A 221 -3.55 -19.18 -9.01
C ILE A 221 -4.06 -18.36 -10.20
N ALA A 222 -4.06 -18.93 -11.40
CA ALA A 222 -4.55 -18.26 -12.61
C ALA A 222 -6.07 -18.04 -12.60
N GLN A 223 -6.83 -18.90 -11.93
CA GLN A 223 -8.27 -18.73 -11.73
C GLN A 223 -8.54 -17.60 -10.72
N LEU A 224 -7.72 -17.51 -9.69
CA LEU A 224 -7.83 -16.50 -8.64
C LEU A 224 -7.57 -15.08 -9.14
N ASN A 225 -6.51 -14.89 -9.94
CA ASN A 225 -6.22 -13.59 -10.57
C ASN A 225 -7.37 -13.14 -11.49
N ARG A 226 -8.01 -14.07 -12.21
CA ARG A 226 -9.20 -13.78 -13.03
C ARG A 226 -10.41 -13.35 -12.19
N GLN A 227 -10.62 -13.99 -11.03
CA GLN A 227 -11.69 -13.61 -10.11
C GLN A 227 -11.43 -12.23 -9.49
N HIS A 228 -10.19 -11.95 -9.08
CA HIS A 228 -9.81 -10.66 -8.54
C HIS A 228 -10.06 -9.51 -9.53
N ASN A 229 -9.61 -9.68 -10.78
CA ASN A 229 -9.80 -8.67 -11.81
C ASN A 229 -11.29 -8.42 -12.10
N ARG A 230 -12.09 -9.49 -12.22
CA ARG A 230 -13.55 -9.36 -12.40
C ARG A 230 -14.21 -8.62 -11.25
N PHE A 231 -13.81 -8.91 -10.02
CA PHE A 231 -14.32 -8.21 -8.84
C PHE A 231 -14.00 -6.71 -8.89
N LEU A 232 -12.74 -6.33 -9.14
CA LEU A 232 -12.34 -4.92 -9.26
C LEU A 232 -13.10 -4.18 -10.36
N VAL A 233 -13.24 -4.79 -11.54
CA VAL A 233 -14.00 -4.20 -12.66
C VAL A 233 -15.46 -3.99 -12.27
N THR A 234 -16.07 -4.96 -11.58
CA THR A 234 -17.47 -4.87 -11.13
C THR A 234 -17.64 -3.77 -10.09
N LEU A 235 -16.71 -3.66 -9.14
CA LEU A 235 -16.72 -2.62 -8.11
C LEU A 235 -16.58 -1.22 -8.72
N ILE A 236 -15.64 -1.03 -9.65
CA ILE A 236 -15.44 0.24 -10.36
C ILE A 236 -16.70 0.60 -11.16
N ALA A 237 -17.30 -0.37 -11.86
CA ALA A 237 -18.53 -0.15 -12.60
C ALA A 237 -19.70 0.26 -11.69
N ALA A 238 -19.88 -0.42 -10.55
CA ALA A 238 -20.92 -0.09 -9.58
C ALA A 238 -20.71 1.32 -8.98
N LEU A 239 -19.47 1.69 -8.66
CA LEU A 239 -19.13 3.04 -8.20
C LEU A 239 -19.44 4.10 -9.27
N GLY A 240 -19.12 3.80 -10.54
CA GLY A 240 -19.43 4.68 -11.67
C GLY A 240 -20.94 4.88 -11.85
N VAL A 241 -21.74 3.82 -11.71
CA VAL A 241 -23.21 3.91 -11.77
C VAL A 241 -23.77 4.74 -10.61
N LEU A 242 -23.28 4.55 -9.39
CA LEU A 242 -23.70 5.34 -8.23
C LEU A 242 -23.37 6.83 -8.40
N LEU A 243 -22.18 7.14 -8.92
CA LEU A 243 -21.76 8.51 -9.20
C LEU A 243 -22.65 9.15 -10.27
N ALA A 244 -22.91 8.43 -11.37
CA ALA A 244 -23.80 8.90 -12.44
C ALA A 244 -25.23 9.11 -11.95
N ALA A 245 -25.75 8.21 -11.10
CA ALA A 245 -27.07 8.35 -10.49
C ALA A 245 -27.13 9.56 -9.54
N GLY A 246 -26.07 9.81 -8.76
CA GLY A 246 -25.96 10.99 -7.91
C GLY A 246 -26.00 12.29 -8.71
N ILE A 247 -25.19 12.38 -9.77
CA ILE A 247 -25.16 13.54 -10.68
C ILE A 247 -26.51 13.73 -11.36
N ALA A 248 -27.13 12.66 -11.86
CA ALA A 248 -28.43 12.74 -12.51
C ALA A 248 -29.53 13.20 -11.54
N ASN A 249 -29.51 12.73 -10.29
CA ASN A 249 -30.44 13.17 -9.26
C ASN A 249 -30.27 14.65 -8.91
N ASP A 250 -29.02 15.12 -8.82
CA ASP A 250 -28.71 16.53 -8.54
C ASP A 250 -29.23 17.45 -9.65
N ILE A 251 -28.95 17.10 -10.92
CA ILE A 251 -29.48 17.82 -12.10
C ILE A 251 -31.01 17.80 -12.12
N TRP A 252 -31.63 16.68 -11.75
CA TRP A 252 -33.09 16.56 -11.77
C TRP A 252 -33.74 17.42 -10.68
N GLN A 253 -33.15 17.46 -9.47
CA GLN A 253 -33.60 18.34 -8.40
C GLN A 253 -33.45 19.82 -8.77
N GLU A 254 -32.31 20.22 -9.34
CA GLU A 254 -32.08 21.60 -9.78
C GLU A 254 -33.14 22.08 -10.80
N ASN A 255 -33.55 21.19 -11.72
CA ASN A 255 -34.60 21.49 -12.70
C ASN A 255 -36.00 21.60 -12.08
N ILE A 256 -36.31 20.80 -11.06
CA ILE A 256 -37.59 20.86 -10.33
C ILE A 256 -37.66 22.18 -9.55
N ASP A 257 -36.60 22.52 -8.83
CA ASP A 257 -36.52 23.74 -8.03
C ASP A 257 -36.62 25.01 -8.91
N ALA A 258 -35.94 25.02 -10.07
CA ALA A 258 -36.05 26.10 -11.05
C ALA A 258 -37.48 26.26 -11.61
N GLY A 259 -38.18 25.14 -11.83
CA GLY A 259 -39.57 25.13 -12.29
C GLY A 259 -40.55 25.68 -11.24
N GLU A 260 -40.34 25.38 -9.97
CA GLU A 260 -41.15 25.92 -8.86
C GLU A 260 -40.90 27.42 -8.65
N GLN A 261 -39.66 27.89 -8.75
CA GLN A 261 -39.35 29.32 -8.67
C GLN A 261 -40.02 30.12 -9.80
N ALA A 262 -39.97 29.63 -11.04
CA ALA A 262 -40.61 30.28 -12.18
C ALA A 262 -42.15 30.37 -12.02
N ARG A 263 -42.79 29.33 -11.47
CA ARG A 263 -44.23 29.36 -11.17
C ARG A 263 -44.57 30.38 -10.08
N THR A 264 -43.72 30.50 -9.07
CA THR A 264 -43.90 31.43 -7.96
C THR A 264 -43.76 32.89 -8.42
N GLU A 265 -42.80 33.19 -9.30
CA GLU A 265 -42.63 34.53 -9.89
C GLU A 265 -43.80 34.95 -10.79
N VAL A 266 -44.33 34.03 -11.60
CA VAL A 266 -45.51 34.31 -12.45
C VAL A 266 -46.76 34.56 -11.59
N GLN A 267 -46.90 33.86 -10.47
CA GLN A 267 -48.03 34.03 -9.56
C GLN A 267 -47.93 35.35 -8.75
N GLN A 268 -46.72 35.81 -8.42
CA GLN A 268 -46.48 37.12 -7.80
C GLN A 268 -46.65 38.29 -8.79
N ARG A 269 -46.43 38.07 -10.09
CA ARG A 269 -46.71 39.06 -11.17
C ARG A 269 -48.17 39.03 -11.67
N GLY A 270 -49.10 38.52 -10.88
CA GLY A 270 -50.54 38.48 -11.19
C GLY A 270 -51.09 39.81 -11.72
N PRO A 271 -52.17 39.78 -12.53
CA PRO A 271 -52.47 40.80 -13.52
C PRO A 271 -52.61 42.18 -12.87
N ALA A 272 -51.76 43.11 -13.29
CA ALA A 272 -51.90 44.52 -12.96
C ALA A 272 -53.34 44.94 -13.29
N LYS A 273 -54.12 45.27 -12.24
CA LYS A 273 -55.46 45.84 -12.36
C LYS A 273 -55.37 47.02 -13.33
N ARG A 274 -55.81 46.80 -14.57
CA ARG A 274 -56.10 47.90 -15.51
C ARG A 274 -57.25 48.68 -14.88
N ARG A 275 -56.93 49.85 -14.35
CA ARG A 275 -57.90 50.90 -14.03
C ARG A 275 -58.43 51.49 -15.32
#